data_AF-A0A9Q1BT15-F1
#
_entry.id   AF-A0A9Q1BT15-F1
#
_cell.length_a   1.000
_cell.length_b   1.000
_cell.length_c   1.000
_cell.angle_alpha   90.00
_cell.angle_beta   90.00
_cell.angle_gamma   90.00
#
_symmetry.space_group_name_H-M   'P 1'
#
loop_
_entity.id
_entity.type
_entity.pdbx_description
1 polymer ?
#
loop_
_entity_poly.entity_id
_entity_poly.type
_entity_poly.pdbx_seq_one_letter_code
_entity_poly.pdbx_strand_id
1 'polypeptide(L)'
;MSSLNKDNRIYKIQKVKHSYSAEDAINVLKQLSSDELGLVAQFLGERECENVNKDISDLKSAAYDLNYTANLDLERWVNDQNKVVVGLLKGLAHTRSNCNAPTDLYRVAKNVEQIYSLANPYVVLPLSFSENVLIYSIVQSKLTANVYGLTSPGGSYWTVRNWLKGLSMDPLPTPRGDCLVAFDNDQVIGKSYNVRENNKVKTSIVTSVCVAEVDPDGKLQNESSLRPSCWERSLTSSEALCILDQKHVCNEHFCSVADLKLKNVLQEKIELIKGQQICRTCDNEQISDDIDVLLKDEKMKKQWKVCSHCDTQNLKSKRNCDNCKKSLKVSSSKLSSSETTTTKVTHAQKVRVTEILFDGTQGSLKPQNKETETKGESVSPRDPIFVNPNSFETVKTVLISIGKDFCIRRYTENPTREWLSVICDGLPYTLALKVIAKTFHCNSCNTAVFGEDEFKQHCKNNHHTAERDVVYQKEFGWVHLRIGYGHMEMNMVRSFFSLNWEIVLKDLALSMGFRSEIAQKYALKGSDHHKSWELLNIFYHGTMSELLLPYIRKCMKSATEPNSQGYLNWSKSVTDPNYQYNKYFGMLRQ
;
A
#
# COMPACT_ATOMS: atom_id res chain seq x y z
N MET A 1 21.67 -17.66 -69.89
CA MET A 1 20.22 -17.98 -69.99
C MET A 1 19.46 -17.83 -68.67
N SER A 2 20.09 -17.69 -67.49
CA SER A 2 19.37 -17.57 -66.20
C SER A 2 19.03 -16.13 -65.75
N SER A 3 19.68 -15.09 -66.28
CA SER A 3 19.35 -13.68 -65.98
C SER A 3 18.12 -13.18 -66.77
N LEU A 4 18.01 -13.55 -68.05
CA LEU A 4 16.89 -13.16 -68.94
C LEU A 4 15.51 -13.67 -68.49
N ASN A 5 15.44 -14.69 -67.62
CA ASN A 5 14.18 -15.27 -67.14
C ASN A 5 13.68 -14.67 -65.82
N LYS A 6 14.57 -14.06 -65.02
CA LYS A 6 14.20 -13.27 -63.82
C LYS A 6 13.62 -11.93 -64.23
N ASP A 7 14.24 -11.26 -65.19
CA ASP A 7 13.75 -9.97 -65.69
C ASP A 7 12.39 -10.12 -66.37
N ASN A 8 12.14 -11.17 -67.15
CA ASN A 8 10.84 -11.41 -67.77
C ASN A 8 9.69 -11.74 -66.80
N ARG A 9 9.99 -12.31 -65.61
CA ARG A 9 8.96 -12.61 -64.58
C ARG A 9 8.66 -11.40 -63.71
N ILE A 10 9.67 -10.61 -63.35
CA ILE A 10 9.47 -9.30 -62.70
C ILE A 10 8.78 -8.34 -63.66
N TYR A 11 9.04 -8.42 -64.97
CA TYR A 11 8.34 -7.65 -66.01
C TYR A 11 6.84 -8.01 -66.10
N LYS A 12 6.46 -9.28 -65.85
CA LYS A 12 5.04 -9.67 -65.72
C LYS A 12 4.38 -9.08 -64.48
N ILE A 13 5.10 -8.94 -63.37
CA ILE A 13 4.61 -8.28 -62.14
C ILE A 13 4.56 -6.75 -62.32
N GLN A 14 5.50 -6.14 -63.05
CA GLN A 14 5.47 -4.70 -63.37
C GLN A 14 4.36 -4.31 -64.37
N LYS A 15 3.90 -5.25 -65.22
CA LYS A 15 2.73 -5.05 -66.11
C LYS A 15 1.39 -5.02 -65.38
N VAL A 16 1.36 -5.25 -64.06
CA VAL A 16 0.17 -5.14 -63.19
C VAL A 16 -0.30 -3.67 -63.04
N LYS A 17 0.35 -2.71 -63.71
CA LYS A 17 0.07 -1.28 -63.51
C LYS A 17 -1.25 -0.75 -64.08
N HIS A 18 -1.97 -1.48 -64.92
CA HIS A 18 -3.32 -1.07 -65.33
C HIS A 18 -4.20 -2.31 -65.61
N SER A 19 -5.43 -2.31 -65.09
CA SER A 19 -6.54 -3.23 -65.38
C SER A 19 -6.51 -4.69 -64.87
N TYR A 20 -6.25 -4.92 -63.58
CA TYR A 20 -6.62 -6.17 -62.91
C TYR A 20 -7.57 -5.86 -61.75
N SER A 21 -8.66 -6.63 -61.60
CA SER A 21 -9.49 -6.57 -60.39
C SER A 21 -8.72 -7.17 -59.19
N ALA A 22 -9.14 -6.86 -57.96
CA ALA A 22 -8.52 -7.45 -56.76
C ALA A 22 -8.55 -8.99 -56.80
N GLU A 23 -9.58 -9.58 -57.40
CA GLU A 23 -9.72 -11.03 -57.57
C GLU A 23 -8.73 -11.61 -58.57
N ASP A 24 -8.45 -10.91 -59.68
CA ASP A 24 -7.46 -11.35 -60.65
C ASP A 24 -6.04 -11.34 -60.07
N ALA A 25 -5.72 -10.33 -59.25
CA ALA A 25 -4.45 -10.26 -58.53
C ALA A 25 -4.30 -11.42 -57.52
N ILE A 26 -5.37 -11.75 -56.78
CA ILE A 26 -5.39 -12.89 -55.86
C ILE A 26 -5.20 -14.22 -56.60
N ASN A 27 -5.84 -14.37 -57.77
CA ASN A 27 -5.72 -15.59 -58.58
C ASN A 27 -4.29 -15.78 -59.12
N VAL A 28 -3.60 -14.68 -59.47
CA VAL A 28 -2.17 -14.73 -59.83
C VAL A 28 -1.31 -15.12 -58.63
N LEU A 29 -1.56 -14.55 -57.44
CA LEU A 29 -0.81 -14.89 -56.23
C LEU A 29 -0.99 -16.37 -55.84
N LYS A 30 -2.19 -16.95 -56.01
CA LYS A 30 -2.46 -18.37 -55.74
C LYS A 30 -1.70 -19.34 -56.65
N GLN A 31 -1.19 -18.87 -57.79
CA GLN A 31 -0.42 -19.68 -58.74
C GLN A 31 1.09 -19.65 -58.49
N LEU A 32 1.55 -18.80 -57.56
CA LEU A 32 2.97 -18.68 -57.21
C LEU A 32 3.40 -19.80 -56.27
N SER A 33 4.65 -20.25 -56.39
CA SER A 33 5.26 -21.14 -55.40
C SER A 33 5.52 -20.42 -54.07
N SER A 34 5.74 -21.16 -52.99
CA SER A 34 6.06 -20.57 -51.67
C SER A 34 7.29 -19.64 -51.71
N ASP A 35 8.30 -19.99 -52.50
CA ASP A 35 9.51 -19.17 -52.66
C ASP A 35 9.22 -17.87 -53.40
N GLU A 36 8.37 -17.92 -54.44
CA GLU A 36 7.93 -16.75 -55.20
C GLU A 36 7.03 -15.83 -54.35
N LEU A 37 6.16 -16.41 -53.51
CA LEU A 37 5.39 -15.65 -52.52
C LEU A 37 6.29 -14.97 -51.49
N GLY A 38 7.36 -15.66 -51.06
CA GLY A 38 8.38 -15.07 -50.18
C GLY A 38 9.05 -13.84 -50.78
N LEU A 39 9.40 -13.90 -52.07
CA LEU A 39 9.98 -12.76 -52.80
C LEU A 39 9.00 -11.60 -52.97
N VAL A 40 7.72 -11.89 -53.25
CA VAL A 40 6.67 -10.85 -53.33
C VAL A 40 6.47 -10.18 -51.97
N ALA A 41 6.42 -10.97 -50.88
CA ALA A 41 6.30 -10.44 -49.52
C ALA A 41 7.51 -9.57 -49.14
N GLN A 42 8.73 -9.99 -49.49
CA GLN A 42 9.94 -9.22 -49.27
C GLN A 42 9.88 -7.88 -50.02
N PHE A 43 9.54 -7.88 -51.31
CA PHE A 43 9.43 -6.67 -52.12
C PHE A 43 8.37 -5.69 -51.57
N LEU A 44 7.21 -6.21 -51.14
CA LEU A 44 6.18 -5.40 -50.49
C LEU A 44 6.70 -4.80 -49.17
N GLY A 45 7.37 -5.60 -48.35
CA GLY A 45 7.96 -5.13 -47.08
C GLY A 45 9.02 -4.03 -47.28
N GLU A 46 9.92 -4.20 -48.25
CA GLU A 46 10.94 -3.20 -48.60
C GLU A 46 10.30 -1.88 -49.04
N ARG A 47 9.25 -1.93 -49.86
CA ARG A 47 8.53 -0.75 -50.32
C ARG A 47 7.73 -0.06 -49.21
N GLU A 48 7.08 -0.84 -48.33
CA GLU A 48 6.31 -0.27 -47.22
C GLU A 48 7.19 0.29 -46.10
N CYS A 49 8.47 -0.09 -46.01
CA CYS A 49 9.41 0.46 -45.06
C CYS A 49 9.52 2.00 -45.17
N GLU A 50 9.54 2.55 -46.39
CA GLU A 50 9.56 3.99 -46.61
C GLU A 50 8.26 4.66 -46.13
N ASN A 51 7.11 4.03 -46.38
CA ASN A 51 5.80 4.52 -45.93
C ASN A 51 5.68 4.49 -44.41
N VAL A 52 6.12 3.43 -43.74
CA VAL A 52 6.13 3.33 -42.28
C VAL A 52 7.01 4.42 -41.65
N ASN A 53 8.19 4.68 -42.22
CA ASN A 53 9.05 5.76 -41.75
C ASN A 53 8.41 7.16 -41.92
N LYS A 54 7.64 7.34 -42.99
CA LYS A 54 6.86 8.57 -43.21
C LYS A 54 5.75 8.71 -42.16
N ASP A 55 4.96 7.67 -41.93
CA ASP A 55 3.90 7.66 -40.91
C ASP A 55 4.46 7.99 -39.51
N ILE A 56 5.61 7.41 -39.14
CA ILE A 56 6.30 7.66 -37.87
C ILE A 56 6.65 9.15 -37.70
N SER A 57 7.10 9.81 -38.77
CA SER A 57 7.44 11.23 -38.73
C SER A 57 6.21 12.10 -38.43
N ASP A 58 5.07 11.77 -39.03
CA ASP A 58 3.82 12.52 -38.87
C ASP A 58 3.21 12.30 -37.47
N LEU A 59 3.28 11.07 -36.95
CA LEU A 59 2.69 10.67 -35.66
C LEU A 59 3.45 11.17 -34.43
N LYS A 60 4.74 11.50 -34.56
CA LYS A 60 5.60 11.94 -33.44
C LYS A 60 5.05 13.16 -32.68
N SER A 61 4.22 13.97 -33.34
CA SER A 61 3.58 15.15 -32.74
C SER A 61 2.29 14.82 -31.97
N ALA A 62 1.54 13.79 -32.40
CA ALA A 62 0.21 13.48 -31.88
C ALA A 62 0.22 12.80 -30.50
N ALA A 63 1.27 12.04 -30.18
CA ALA A 63 1.38 11.34 -28.90
C ALA A 63 1.52 12.25 -27.68
N TYR A 64 1.79 13.54 -27.88
CA TYR A 64 1.93 14.53 -26.80
C TYR A 64 0.67 15.38 -26.59
N ASP A 65 -0.35 15.24 -27.45
CA ASP A 65 -1.60 15.98 -27.33
C ASP A 65 -2.53 15.30 -26.30
N LEU A 66 -2.90 16.05 -25.25
CA LEU A 66 -3.76 15.55 -24.16
C LEU A 66 -5.14 15.11 -24.67
N ASN A 67 -5.77 15.92 -25.51
CA ASN A 67 -7.13 15.66 -25.99
C ASN A 67 -7.15 14.45 -26.90
N TYR A 68 -6.12 14.30 -27.74
CA TYR A 68 -5.95 13.15 -28.61
C TYR A 68 -5.69 11.86 -27.81
N THR A 69 -4.82 11.92 -26.81
CA THR A 69 -4.46 10.77 -25.96
C THR A 69 -5.63 10.32 -25.08
N ALA A 70 -6.37 11.27 -24.49
CA ALA A 70 -7.51 10.98 -23.62
C ALA A 70 -8.74 10.46 -24.38
N ASN A 71 -8.93 10.87 -25.64
CA ASN A 71 -10.06 10.48 -26.48
C ASN A 71 -9.62 9.61 -27.67
N LEU A 72 -8.59 8.78 -27.47
CA LEU A 72 -8.04 7.93 -28.52
C LEU A 72 -9.08 6.93 -29.03
N ASP A 73 -9.62 7.19 -30.21
CA ASP A 73 -10.48 6.27 -30.94
C ASP A 73 -9.60 5.24 -31.68
N LEU A 74 -9.58 4.00 -31.18
CA LEU A 74 -8.79 2.92 -31.74
C LEU A 74 -9.23 2.52 -33.15
N GLU A 75 -10.52 2.65 -33.49
CA GLU A 75 -11.03 2.24 -34.79
C GLU A 75 -10.55 3.23 -35.84
N ARG A 76 -10.72 4.52 -35.55
CA ARG A 76 -10.15 5.58 -36.37
C ARG A 76 -8.64 5.48 -36.46
N TRP A 77 -7.96 5.28 -35.33
CA TRP A 77 -6.50 5.20 -35.29
C TRP A 77 -5.98 4.09 -36.20
N VAL A 78 -6.50 2.85 -36.08
CA VAL A 78 -6.09 1.71 -36.92
C VAL A 78 -6.40 1.95 -38.39
N ASN A 79 -7.54 2.58 -38.68
CA ASN A 79 -7.92 2.92 -40.05
C ASN A 79 -7.03 4.00 -40.65
N ASP A 80 -6.44 4.90 -39.87
CA ASP A 80 -5.55 5.94 -40.40
C ASP A 80 -4.12 5.44 -40.65
N GLN A 81 -3.74 4.26 -40.14
CA GLN A 81 -2.40 3.68 -40.32
C GLN A 81 -2.19 2.99 -41.68
N ASN A 82 -0.93 2.62 -41.96
CA ASN A 82 -0.52 1.88 -43.14
C ASN A 82 -1.41 0.64 -43.40
N LYS A 83 -2.17 0.67 -44.50
CA LYS A 83 -3.17 -0.34 -44.84
C LYS A 83 -2.57 -1.73 -45.09
N VAL A 84 -1.32 -1.80 -45.58
CA VAL A 84 -0.63 -3.07 -45.83
C VAL A 84 -0.24 -3.71 -44.51
N VAL A 85 0.33 -2.94 -43.58
CA VAL A 85 0.69 -3.42 -42.22
C VAL A 85 -0.56 -3.85 -41.45
N VAL A 86 -1.61 -3.03 -41.47
CA VAL A 86 -2.89 -3.35 -40.81
C VAL A 86 -3.53 -4.60 -41.43
N GLY A 87 -3.53 -4.71 -42.76
CA GLY A 87 -4.04 -5.88 -43.47
C GLY A 87 -3.31 -7.17 -43.13
N LEU A 88 -1.97 -7.11 -43.07
CA LEU A 88 -1.12 -8.23 -42.65
C LEU A 88 -1.46 -8.68 -41.23
N LEU A 89 -1.53 -7.74 -40.27
CA LEU A 89 -1.82 -8.04 -38.87
C LEU A 89 -3.23 -8.61 -38.68
N LYS A 90 -4.23 -8.07 -39.38
CA LYS A 90 -5.59 -8.63 -39.41
C LYS A 90 -5.60 -10.06 -39.95
N GLY A 91 -4.84 -10.32 -41.01
CA GLY A 91 -4.66 -11.66 -41.59
C GLY A 91 -4.01 -12.65 -40.62
N LEU A 92 -2.92 -12.26 -39.96
CA LEU A 92 -2.21 -13.10 -38.97
C LEU A 92 -3.07 -13.40 -37.74
N ALA A 93 -3.86 -12.43 -37.30
CA ALA A 93 -4.77 -12.57 -36.16
C ALA A 93 -5.97 -13.49 -36.44
N HIS A 94 -6.07 -14.12 -37.61
CA HIS A 94 -7.21 -14.96 -38.03
C HIS A 94 -8.56 -14.24 -37.88
N THR A 95 -8.59 -12.92 -38.11
CA THR A 95 -9.83 -12.14 -38.12
C THR A 95 -10.62 -12.41 -39.41
N ARG A 96 -11.14 -13.63 -39.56
CA ARG A 96 -12.09 -13.97 -40.63
C ARG A 96 -13.40 -13.24 -40.33
N SER A 97 -13.62 -12.15 -41.06
CA SER A 97 -14.88 -11.38 -41.19
C SER A 97 -15.44 -10.74 -39.90
N ASN A 98 -15.51 -9.40 -39.91
CA ASN A 98 -16.19 -8.53 -38.92
C ASN A 98 -15.65 -8.56 -37.48
N CYS A 99 -14.35 -8.33 -37.32
CA CYS A 99 -13.73 -8.09 -36.02
C CYS A 99 -14.04 -6.69 -35.47
N ASN A 100 -15.26 -6.48 -34.99
CA ASN A 100 -15.64 -5.27 -34.23
C ASN A 100 -15.49 -5.49 -32.70
N ALA A 101 -14.90 -6.60 -32.26
CA ALA A 101 -14.64 -6.83 -30.84
C ALA A 101 -13.50 -5.90 -30.37
N PRO A 102 -13.71 -5.09 -29.31
CA PRO A 102 -12.73 -4.11 -28.83
C PRO A 102 -11.34 -4.70 -28.54
N THR A 103 -11.28 -5.96 -28.09
CA THR A 103 -10.04 -6.68 -27.79
C THR A 103 -9.19 -6.98 -29.03
N ASP A 104 -9.80 -7.26 -30.17
CA ASP A 104 -9.08 -7.56 -31.40
C ASP A 104 -8.53 -6.28 -32.03
N LEU A 105 -9.33 -5.22 -31.99
CA LEU A 105 -8.91 -3.89 -32.44
C LEU A 105 -7.72 -3.37 -31.62
N TYR A 106 -7.77 -3.53 -30.30
CA TYR A 106 -6.65 -3.22 -29.41
C TYR A 106 -5.39 -4.01 -29.78
N ARG A 107 -5.50 -5.32 -30.01
CA ARG A 107 -4.36 -6.16 -30.42
C ARG A 107 -3.77 -5.70 -31.74
N VAL A 108 -4.60 -5.41 -32.74
CA VAL A 108 -4.12 -4.89 -34.03
C VAL A 108 -3.41 -3.55 -33.81
N ALA A 109 -4.03 -2.63 -33.07
CA ALA A 109 -3.45 -1.31 -32.80
C ALA A 109 -2.09 -1.41 -32.11
N LYS A 110 -2.01 -2.21 -31.04
CA LYS A 110 -0.78 -2.44 -30.29
C LYS A 110 0.32 -3.03 -31.16
N ASN A 111 -0.01 -4.01 -32.00
CA ASN A 111 0.97 -4.63 -32.90
C ASN A 111 1.45 -3.67 -33.99
N VAL A 112 0.60 -2.76 -34.49
CA VAL A 112 1.04 -1.72 -35.42
C VAL A 112 2.08 -0.82 -34.74
N GLU A 113 1.80 -0.35 -33.52
CA GLU A 113 2.77 0.47 -32.78
C GLU A 113 4.09 -0.28 -32.51
N GLN A 114 4.03 -1.59 -32.22
CA GLN A 114 5.24 -2.40 -32.06
C GLN A 114 6.06 -2.51 -33.36
N ILE A 115 5.41 -2.68 -34.51
CA ILE A 115 6.10 -2.66 -35.81
C ILE A 115 6.76 -1.30 -36.05
N TYR A 116 6.08 -0.20 -35.69
CA TYR A 116 6.62 1.14 -35.87
C TYR A 116 7.80 1.39 -34.90
N SER A 117 7.75 0.81 -33.70
CA SER A 117 8.86 0.80 -32.74
C SER A 117 10.07 0.01 -33.25
N LEU A 118 9.85 -1.09 -33.99
CA LEU A 118 10.94 -1.82 -34.63
C LEU A 118 11.62 -1.00 -35.73
N ALA A 119 10.86 -0.18 -36.47
CA ALA A 119 11.41 0.73 -37.46
C ALA A 119 12.13 1.93 -36.82
N ASN A 120 11.60 2.46 -35.71
CA ASN A 120 12.22 3.54 -34.94
C ASN A 120 12.06 3.32 -33.42
N PRO A 121 13.08 2.81 -32.71
CA PRO A 121 12.99 2.50 -31.28
C PRO A 121 12.78 3.72 -30.35
N TYR A 122 12.92 4.94 -30.87
CA TYR A 122 12.75 6.18 -30.11
C TYR A 122 11.38 6.84 -30.34
N VAL A 123 10.51 6.23 -31.15
CA VAL A 123 9.17 6.74 -31.38
C VAL A 123 8.32 6.60 -30.11
N VAL A 124 7.51 7.62 -29.83
CA VAL A 124 6.48 7.59 -28.80
C VAL A 124 5.15 7.64 -29.52
N LEU A 125 4.30 6.65 -29.28
CA LEU A 125 3.03 6.47 -29.96
C LEU A 125 1.86 6.48 -28.97
N PRO A 126 0.67 6.93 -29.42
CA PRO A 126 -0.43 7.33 -28.53
C PRO A 126 -0.93 6.23 -27.60
N LEU A 127 -1.14 5.00 -28.11
CA LEU A 127 -1.69 3.91 -27.31
C LEU A 127 -0.70 3.46 -26.23
N SER A 128 0.55 3.21 -26.64
CA SER A 128 1.62 2.82 -25.72
C SER A 128 1.97 3.93 -24.72
N PHE A 129 1.87 5.20 -25.12
CA PHE A 129 2.06 6.32 -24.21
C PHE A 129 0.95 6.39 -23.15
N SER A 130 -0.32 6.25 -23.54
CA SER A 130 -1.46 6.15 -22.61
C SER A 130 -1.29 5.03 -21.60
N GLU A 131 -0.88 3.83 -22.05
CA GLU A 131 -0.61 2.71 -21.16
C GLU A 131 0.51 3.03 -20.16
N ASN A 132 1.58 3.69 -20.61
CA ASN A 132 2.69 4.05 -19.75
C ASN A 132 2.30 5.10 -18.69
N VAL A 133 1.45 6.07 -19.07
CA VAL A 133 0.85 7.04 -18.14
C VAL A 133 0.00 6.32 -17.09
N LEU A 134 -0.84 5.37 -17.50
CA LEU A 134 -1.69 4.57 -16.61
C LEU A 134 -0.86 3.69 -15.66
N ILE A 135 0.19 3.03 -16.18
CA ILE A 135 1.11 2.24 -15.37
C ILE A 135 1.81 3.14 -14.35
N TYR A 136 2.26 4.33 -14.76
CA TYR A 136 2.88 5.28 -13.85
C TYR A 136 1.89 5.79 -12.79
N SER A 137 0.63 6.06 -13.13
CA SER A 137 -0.37 6.53 -12.16
C SER A 137 -0.70 5.48 -11.11
N ILE A 138 -0.71 4.19 -11.47
CA ILE A 138 -0.98 3.08 -10.55
C ILE A 138 0.26 2.77 -9.69
N VAL A 139 1.43 2.65 -10.31
CA VAL A 139 2.63 2.09 -9.64
C VAL A 139 3.51 3.18 -9.04
N GLN A 140 3.37 4.44 -9.47
CA GLN A 140 4.15 5.60 -9.02
C GLN A 140 5.68 5.37 -9.10
N SER A 141 6.13 4.58 -10.07
CA SER A 141 7.52 4.10 -10.18
C SER A 141 8.17 4.57 -11.48
N LYS A 142 9.26 5.32 -11.34
CA LYS A 142 10.12 5.74 -12.47
C LYS A 142 10.72 4.54 -13.20
N LEU A 143 11.09 3.50 -12.46
CA LEU A 143 11.69 2.30 -13.02
C LEU A 143 10.68 1.55 -13.89
N THR A 144 9.45 1.41 -13.41
CA THR A 144 8.38 0.73 -14.15
C THR A 144 8.05 1.45 -15.45
N ALA A 145 7.91 2.78 -15.40
CA ALA A 145 7.67 3.60 -16.59
C ALA A 145 8.84 3.54 -17.60
N ASN A 146 10.08 3.42 -17.12
CA ASN A 146 11.24 3.23 -17.99
C ASN A 146 11.29 1.82 -18.60
N VAL A 147 11.03 0.78 -17.82
CA VAL A 147 11.02 -0.60 -18.32
C VAL A 147 9.96 -0.75 -19.40
N TYR A 148 8.75 -0.27 -19.14
CA TYR A 148 7.67 -0.30 -20.13
C TYR A 148 7.99 0.55 -21.37
N GLY A 149 8.52 1.76 -21.17
CA GLY A 149 8.97 2.64 -22.24
C GLY A 149 10.13 2.11 -23.09
N LEU A 150 10.87 1.10 -22.60
CA LEU A 150 11.92 0.41 -23.34
C LEU A 150 11.39 -0.83 -24.10
N THR A 151 10.27 -1.41 -23.66
CA THR A 151 9.66 -2.60 -24.29
C THR A 151 8.48 -2.26 -25.20
N SER A 152 8.06 -1.00 -25.25
CA SER A 152 6.97 -0.49 -26.07
C SER A 152 7.24 0.98 -26.44
N PRO A 153 6.65 1.51 -27.52
CA PRO A 153 6.80 2.91 -27.92
C PRO A 153 6.01 3.88 -27.00
N GLY A 154 6.06 3.69 -25.68
CA GLY A 154 5.39 4.50 -24.67
C GLY A 154 6.27 5.58 -24.05
N GLY A 155 7.53 5.70 -24.50
CA GLY A 155 8.51 6.67 -24.01
C GLY A 155 9.00 6.42 -22.58
N SER A 156 10.12 7.02 -22.19
CA SER A 156 10.65 6.89 -20.82
C SER A 156 9.84 7.68 -19.78
N TYR A 157 10.17 7.50 -18.49
CA TYR A 157 9.67 8.35 -17.40
C TYR A 157 9.82 9.84 -17.67
N TRP A 158 10.90 10.26 -18.35
CA TRP A 158 11.12 11.67 -18.68
C TRP A 158 10.08 12.20 -19.67
N THR A 159 9.61 11.34 -20.58
CA THR A 159 8.52 11.64 -21.52
C THR A 159 7.24 11.93 -20.75
N VAL A 160 6.83 11.00 -19.87
CA VAL A 160 5.64 11.14 -19.01
C VAL A 160 5.75 12.39 -18.14
N ARG A 161 6.90 12.61 -17.50
CA ARG A 161 7.13 13.79 -16.65
C ARG A 161 7.02 15.10 -17.42
N ASN A 162 7.61 15.18 -18.61
CA ASN A 162 7.57 16.41 -19.41
C ASN A 162 6.16 16.68 -19.94
N TRP A 163 5.43 15.63 -20.32
CA TRP A 163 4.02 15.74 -20.67
C TRP A 163 3.17 16.23 -19.49
N LEU A 164 3.33 15.65 -18.29
CA LEU A 164 2.64 16.10 -17.07
C LEU A 164 2.91 17.57 -16.74
N LYS A 165 4.13 18.07 -16.98
CA LYS A 165 4.45 19.50 -16.79
C LYS A 165 3.74 20.43 -17.78
N GLY A 166 3.36 19.92 -18.95
CA GLY A 166 2.67 20.67 -20.00
C GLY A 166 1.16 20.72 -19.80
N LEU A 167 0.61 19.91 -18.89
CA LEU A 167 -0.79 20.00 -18.47
C LEU A 167 -0.93 21.20 -17.53
N SER A 168 -1.87 22.10 -17.83
CA SER A 168 -2.20 23.21 -16.92
C SER A 168 -2.49 22.63 -15.54
N MET A 169 -1.65 22.96 -14.57
CA MET A 169 -1.79 22.60 -13.17
C MET A 169 -2.79 23.56 -12.52
N ASP A 170 -4.03 23.61 -13.02
CA ASP A 170 -5.07 24.27 -12.25
C ASP A 170 -5.14 23.52 -10.90
N PRO A 171 -4.99 24.23 -9.76
CA PRO A 171 -4.95 23.59 -8.46
C PRO A 171 -6.17 22.70 -8.30
N LEU A 172 -5.97 21.48 -7.78
CA LEU A 172 -7.09 20.58 -7.51
C LEU A 172 -8.15 21.34 -6.70
N PRO A 173 -9.43 21.30 -7.11
CA PRO A 173 -10.47 22.06 -6.43
C PRO A 173 -10.52 21.66 -4.96
N THR A 174 -10.54 22.65 -4.09
CA THR A 174 -10.68 22.46 -2.65
C THR A 174 -12.04 21.80 -2.37
N PRO A 175 -12.13 20.79 -1.46
CA PRO A 175 -13.43 20.21 -1.11
C PRO A 175 -14.35 21.31 -0.54
N ARG A 176 -15.66 21.21 -0.81
CA ARG A 176 -16.63 22.21 -0.36
C ARG A 176 -17.06 21.98 1.09
N GLY A 177 -17.28 20.74 1.48
CA GLY A 177 -17.71 20.34 2.82
C GLY A 177 -16.58 20.26 3.86
N ASP A 178 -16.87 19.86 5.08
CA ASP A 178 -15.87 19.74 6.14
C ASP A 178 -14.82 18.66 5.83
N CYS A 179 -13.53 18.98 6.03
CA CYS A 179 -12.43 18.09 5.66
C CYS A 179 -11.28 18.08 6.69
N LEU A 180 -10.45 17.04 6.64
CA LEU A 180 -9.22 16.92 7.41
C LEU A 180 -8.05 16.97 6.44
N VAL A 181 -7.03 17.75 6.78
CA VAL A 181 -5.79 17.78 6.00
C VAL A 181 -4.70 17.10 6.80
N ALA A 182 -4.03 16.14 6.19
CA ALA A 182 -2.83 15.55 6.78
C ALA A 182 -1.61 15.90 5.93
N PHE A 183 -0.47 16.10 6.57
CA PHE A 183 0.79 16.22 5.88
C PHE A 183 1.87 15.37 6.53
N ASP A 184 2.73 14.79 5.70
CA ASP A 184 3.89 14.01 6.15
C ASP A 184 5.13 14.36 5.34
N ASN A 185 6.29 14.03 5.89
CA ASN A 185 7.58 14.25 5.29
C ASN A 185 7.99 13.08 4.41
N ASP A 186 7.74 13.18 3.11
CA ASP A 186 8.30 12.24 2.13
C ASP A 186 9.77 12.58 1.87
N GLN A 187 10.65 11.87 2.56
CA GLN A 187 12.06 11.83 2.21
C GLN A 187 12.27 11.04 0.93
N VAL A 188 12.26 11.71 -0.22
CA VAL A 188 12.71 11.09 -1.47
C VAL A 188 14.24 11.06 -1.46
N ILE A 189 14.79 9.99 -0.90
CA ILE A 189 16.22 9.66 -1.02
C ILE A 189 16.49 9.46 -2.51
N GLY A 190 17.23 10.39 -3.11
CA GLY A 190 17.82 10.17 -4.42
C GLY A 190 18.73 8.95 -4.32
N LYS A 191 18.30 7.79 -4.87
CA LYS A 191 19.15 6.59 -4.97
C LYS A 191 20.24 6.84 -6.01
N SER A 192 21.22 7.67 -5.67
CA SER A 192 22.47 7.82 -6.39
C SER A 192 23.45 6.79 -5.82
N TYR A 193 23.64 5.68 -6.53
CA TYR A 193 24.61 4.63 -6.16
C TYR A 193 26.08 5.05 -6.42
N ASN A 194 26.33 6.29 -6.82
CA ASN A 194 27.67 6.84 -6.96
C ASN A 194 28.23 7.24 -5.58
N VAL A 195 28.82 6.27 -4.89
CA VAL A 195 29.63 6.52 -3.69
C VAL A 195 30.95 7.15 -4.14
N ARG A 196 31.11 8.44 -3.87
CA ARG A 196 32.41 9.12 -3.85
C ARG A 196 32.60 9.73 -2.48
N GLU A 197 33.83 9.72 -1.99
CA GLU A 197 34.23 10.44 -0.79
C GLU A 197 33.84 11.92 -0.97
N ASN A 198 32.97 12.45 -0.10
CA ASN A 198 32.35 13.80 -0.13
C ASN A 198 31.06 14.01 -0.96
N ASN A 199 30.45 12.98 -1.56
CA ASN A 199 29.16 13.16 -2.24
C ASN A 199 27.98 13.13 -1.24
N LYS A 200 27.47 14.29 -0.82
CA LYS A 200 26.20 14.37 -0.08
C LYS A 200 25.07 13.96 -1.02
N VAL A 201 24.39 12.85 -0.73
CA VAL A 201 23.22 12.40 -1.50
C VAL A 201 22.21 13.55 -1.56
N LYS A 202 21.85 13.98 -2.78
CA LYS A 202 20.78 14.97 -2.98
C LYS A 202 19.44 14.30 -2.66
N THR A 203 18.98 14.45 -1.43
CA THR A 203 17.62 14.12 -1.02
C THR A 203 16.71 15.26 -1.47
N SER A 204 15.78 15.01 -2.39
CA SER A 204 14.66 15.95 -2.59
C SER A 204 13.66 15.65 -1.49
N ILE A 205 13.42 16.60 -0.59
CA ILE A 205 12.45 16.43 0.49
C ILE A 205 11.16 17.10 0.06
N VAL A 206 10.08 16.33 0.07
CA VAL A 206 8.77 16.76 -0.37
C VAL A 206 7.82 16.51 0.79
N THR A 207 7.10 17.53 1.25
CA THR A 207 5.98 17.33 2.17
C THR A 207 4.78 16.90 1.33
N SER A 208 4.33 15.67 1.50
CA SER A 208 3.07 15.23 0.93
C SER A 208 1.92 15.79 1.76
N VAL A 209 0.85 16.18 1.07
CA VAL A 209 -0.38 16.65 1.68
C VAL A 209 -1.50 15.79 1.14
N CYS A 210 -2.40 15.31 2.00
CA CYS A 210 -3.62 14.66 1.60
C CYS A 210 -4.80 15.28 2.34
N VAL A 211 -5.98 15.14 1.74
CA VAL A 211 -7.23 15.58 2.34
C VAL A 211 -8.22 14.43 2.40
N ALA A 212 -8.87 14.28 3.54
CA ALA A 212 -10.03 13.42 3.74
C ALA A 212 -11.28 14.30 3.85
N GLU A 213 -12.27 14.06 2.99
CA GLU A 213 -13.59 14.70 3.10
C GLU A 213 -14.41 13.95 4.15
N VAL A 214 -14.77 14.63 5.24
CA VAL A 214 -15.50 14.04 6.38
C VAL A 214 -17.00 14.21 6.19
N ASP A 215 -17.43 15.40 5.76
CA ASP A 215 -18.82 15.70 5.49
C ASP A 215 -18.90 16.63 4.26
N PRO A 216 -19.25 16.11 3.06
CA PRO A 216 -19.33 16.90 1.83
C PRO A 216 -20.30 18.09 1.88
N ASP A 217 -21.32 18.01 2.75
CA ASP A 217 -22.31 19.07 2.97
C ASP A 217 -22.05 19.86 4.26
N GLY A 218 -20.99 19.51 4.98
CA GLY A 218 -20.57 20.10 6.24
C GLY A 218 -20.24 21.59 6.12
N LYS A 219 -20.53 22.34 7.19
CA LYS A 219 -20.34 23.80 7.26
C LYS A 219 -19.65 24.26 8.54
N LEU A 220 -19.23 23.34 9.40
CA LEU A 220 -18.65 23.70 10.70
C LEU A 220 -17.37 24.51 10.52
N GLN A 221 -16.58 24.21 9.49
CA GLN A 221 -15.36 24.93 9.15
C GLN A 221 -15.59 26.32 8.59
N ASN A 222 -16.84 26.69 8.28
CA ASN A 222 -17.21 28.02 7.81
C ASN A 222 -17.58 28.96 8.98
N GLU A 223 -17.74 28.41 10.18
CA GLU A 223 -18.17 29.17 11.36
C GLU A 223 -16.98 29.77 12.11
N SER A 224 -16.99 31.10 12.25
CA SER A 224 -15.89 31.82 12.92
C SER A 224 -15.86 31.64 14.43
N SER A 225 -17.02 31.39 15.04
CA SER A 225 -17.15 31.07 16.47
C SER A 225 -16.48 29.75 16.85
N LEU A 226 -16.34 28.82 15.89
CA LEU A 226 -15.75 27.50 16.12
C LEU A 226 -14.24 27.46 15.88
N ARG A 227 -13.61 28.59 15.55
CA ARG A 227 -12.16 28.64 15.34
C ARG A 227 -11.39 28.24 16.61
N PRO A 228 -10.28 27.50 16.49
CA PRO A 228 -9.45 27.09 17.63
C PRO A 228 -8.99 28.24 18.53
N SER A 229 -8.67 29.40 17.96
CA SER A 229 -8.32 30.61 18.72
C SER A 229 -9.45 31.12 19.63
N CYS A 230 -10.71 30.78 19.36
CA CYS A 230 -11.84 31.11 20.23
C CYS A 230 -11.98 30.15 21.42
N TRP A 231 -11.24 29.04 21.45
CA TRP A 231 -11.33 28.02 22.51
C TRP A 231 -10.46 28.35 23.72
N GLU A 232 -9.61 29.38 23.64
CA GLU A 232 -8.65 29.75 24.69
C GLU A 232 -9.27 30.42 25.92
N ARG A 233 -10.60 30.47 26.00
CA ARG A 233 -11.27 30.87 27.23
C ARG A 233 -10.99 29.84 28.31
N SER A 234 -10.51 30.29 29.47
CA SER A 234 -10.43 29.44 30.66
C SER A 234 -11.81 28.89 30.98
N LEU A 235 -11.97 27.57 30.83
CA LEU A 235 -13.15 26.89 31.33
C LEU A 235 -13.23 27.13 32.83
N THR A 236 -14.40 27.56 33.31
CA THR A 236 -14.67 27.51 34.74
C THR A 236 -14.65 26.05 35.20
N SER A 237 -14.35 25.80 36.49
CA SER A 237 -14.37 24.44 37.04
C SER A 237 -15.72 23.74 36.80
N SER A 238 -16.83 24.48 36.78
CA SER A 238 -18.16 23.93 36.50
C SER A 238 -18.35 23.53 35.04
N GLU A 239 -17.84 24.32 34.09
CA GLU A 239 -17.89 23.98 32.65
C GLU A 239 -16.98 22.79 32.33
N ALA A 240 -15.79 22.74 32.93
CA ALA A 240 -14.88 21.61 32.79
C ALA A 240 -15.51 20.31 33.33
N LEU A 241 -16.16 20.37 34.50
CA LEU A 241 -16.89 19.23 35.07
C LEU A 241 -18.07 18.80 34.19
N CYS A 242 -18.85 19.73 33.65
CA CYS A 242 -19.97 19.41 32.76
C CYS A 242 -19.49 18.77 31.44
N ILE A 243 -18.36 19.22 30.88
CA ILE A 243 -17.73 18.59 29.71
C ILE A 243 -17.19 17.20 30.05
N LEU A 244 -16.61 17.01 31.24
CA LEU A 244 -16.17 15.70 31.71
C LEU A 244 -17.36 14.75 31.91
N ASP A 245 -18.50 15.23 32.42
CA ASP A 245 -19.74 14.46 32.55
C ASP A 245 -20.35 14.10 31.18
N GLN A 246 -20.36 15.02 30.21
CA GLN A 246 -20.77 14.70 28.83
C GLN A 246 -19.81 13.71 28.16
N LYS A 247 -18.50 13.84 28.41
CA LYS A 247 -17.52 12.83 27.99
C LYS A 247 -17.78 11.49 28.69
N HIS A 248 -18.20 11.46 29.95
CA HIS A 248 -18.61 10.23 30.63
C HIS A 248 -19.80 9.55 29.94
N VAL A 249 -20.78 10.29 29.44
CA VAL A 249 -21.91 9.73 28.66
C VAL A 249 -21.47 9.17 27.30
N CYS A 250 -20.58 9.88 26.58
CA CYS A 250 -19.94 9.30 25.39
C CYS A 250 -19.10 8.06 25.75
N ASN A 251 -18.40 8.09 26.88
CA ASN A 251 -17.59 6.99 27.39
C ASN A 251 -18.47 5.78 27.73
N GLU A 252 -19.68 5.94 28.28
CA GLU A 252 -20.60 4.82 28.52
C GLU A 252 -20.99 4.09 27.24
N HIS A 253 -21.28 4.82 26.16
CA HIS A 253 -21.56 4.19 24.86
C HIS A 253 -20.32 3.47 24.32
N PHE A 254 -19.15 4.11 24.33
CA PHE A 254 -17.90 3.49 23.90
C PHE A 254 -17.53 2.27 24.76
N CYS A 255 -17.66 2.36 26.08
CA CYS A 255 -17.49 1.25 27.02
C CYS A 255 -18.47 0.12 26.74
N SER A 256 -19.73 0.41 26.41
CA SER A 256 -20.72 -0.63 26.08
C SER A 256 -20.37 -1.39 24.79
N VAL A 257 -19.89 -0.67 23.77
CA VAL A 257 -19.45 -1.25 22.49
C VAL A 257 -18.16 -2.04 22.69
N ALA A 258 -17.23 -1.51 23.48
CA ALA A 258 -15.98 -2.17 23.83
C ALA A 258 -16.24 -3.45 24.65
N ASP A 259 -17.11 -3.39 25.66
CA ASP A 259 -17.53 -4.54 26.46
C ASP A 259 -18.16 -5.63 25.60
N LEU A 260 -19.02 -5.27 24.65
CA LEU A 260 -19.62 -6.22 23.73
C LEU A 260 -18.56 -6.90 22.85
N LYS A 261 -17.62 -6.12 22.30
CA LYS A 261 -16.49 -6.66 21.51
C LYS A 261 -15.63 -7.60 22.35
N LEU A 262 -15.32 -7.24 23.59
CA LEU A 262 -14.56 -8.10 24.51
C LEU A 262 -15.30 -9.41 24.77
N LYS A 263 -16.60 -9.34 25.10
CA LYS A 263 -17.43 -10.54 25.34
C LYS A 263 -17.47 -11.45 24.12
N ASN A 264 -17.56 -10.91 22.92
CA ASN A 264 -17.55 -11.69 21.68
C ASN A 264 -16.20 -12.37 21.45
N VAL A 265 -15.08 -11.65 21.60
CA VAL A 265 -13.73 -12.21 21.47
C VAL A 265 -13.48 -13.30 22.52
N LEU A 266 -13.90 -13.08 23.76
CA LEU A 266 -13.80 -14.08 24.82
C LEU A 266 -14.64 -15.31 24.50
N GLN A 267 -15.87 -15.14 24.01
CA GLN A 267 -16.75 -16.26 23.67
C GLN A 267 -16.17 -17.12 22.55
N GLU A 268 -15.68 -16.50 21.47
CA GLU A 268 -15.01 -17.19 20.36
C GLU A 268 -13.80 -17.99 20.84
N LYS A 269 -12.98 -17.39 21.73
CA LYS A 269 -11.81 -18.07 22.31
C LYS A 269 -12.19 -19.19 23.27
N ILE A 270 -13.24 -19.03 24.06
CA ILE A 270 -13.76 -20.08 24.94
C ILE A 270 -14.18 -21.30 24.12
N GLU A 271 -14.93 -21.09 23.03
CA GLU A 271 -15.36 -22.18 22.14
C GLU A 271 -14.17 -22.90 21.49
N LEU A 272 -13.19 -22.14 21.00
CA LEU A 272 -11.96 -22.67 20.42
C LEU A 272 -11.18 -23.53 21.42
N ILE A 273 -10.90 -22.98 22.62
CA ILE A 273 -10.08 -23.66 23.63
C ILE A 273 -10.82 -24.86 24.20
N LYS A 274 -12.14 -24.75 24.44
CA LYS A 274 -12.98 -25.87 24.85
C LYS A 274 -12.89 -27.03 23.85
N GLY A 275 -12.94 -26.73 22.55
CA GLY A 275 -12.78 -27.72 21.48
C GLY A 275 -11.41 -28.42 21.47
N GLN A 276 -10.37 -27.77 21.99
CA GLN A 276 -9.00 -28.30 22.10
C GLN A 276 -8.75 -29.15 23.36
N GLN A 277 -9.68 -29.15 24.33
CA GLN A 277 -9.54 -29.94 25.55
C GLN A 277 -10.18 -31.32 25.37
N ILE A 278 -9.40 -32.39 25.55
CA ILE A 278 -9.92 -33.76 25.60
C ILE A 278 -10.11 -34.17 27.06
N CYS A 279 -11.35 -34.50 27.43
CA CYS A 279 -11.65 -35.22 28.66
C CYS A 279 -11.67 -36.73 28.36
N ARG A 280 -10.60 -37.45 28.72
CA ARG A 280 -10.64 -38.92 28.69
C ARG A 280 -11.34 -39.39 29.97
N THR A 281 -12.63 -39.65 29.88
CA THR A 281 -13.39 -40.31 30.95
C THR A 281 -13.02 -41.78 31.02
N CYS A 282 -11.87 -42.07 31.64
CA CYS A 282 -11.60 -43.37 32.26
C CYS A 282 -10.53 -43.19 33.35
N ASP A 283 -11.01 -43.19 34.59
CA ASP A 283 -10.32 -43.53 35.83
C ASP A 283 -9.19 -42.65 36.39
N ASN A 284 -8.83 -41.52 35.77
CA ASN A 284 -8.07 -40.45 36.44
C ASN A 284 -8.41 -39.09 35.84
N GLU A 285 -8.67 -38.08 36.67
CA GLU A 285 -9.02 -36.69 36.28
C GLU A 285 -7.90 -35.93 35.53
N GLN A 286 -7.31 -36.50 34.48
CA GLN A 286 -6.37 -35.80 33.61
C GLN A 286 -7.08 -35.24 32.38
N ILE A 287 -7.39 -33.95 32.45
CA ILE A 287 -7.71 -33.13 31.29
C ILE A 287 -6.38 -32.95 30.52
N SER A 288 -6.34 -33.36 29.25
CA SER A 288 -5.16 -33.17 28.38
C SER A 288 -5.49 -32.25 27.20
N ASP A 289 -4.53 -31.41 26.82
CA ASP A 289 -4.63 -30.50 25.67
C ASP A 289 -4.15 -31.18 24.38
N ASP A 290 -4.87 -31.00 23.27
CA ASP A 290 -4.46 -31.47 21.94
C ASP A 290 -3.09 -30.93 21.51
N ILE A 291 -2.76 -29.70 21.90
CA ILE A 291 -1.46 -29.08 21.64
C ILE A 291 -0.35 -29.82 22.40
N ASP A 292 -0.59 -30.23 23.65
CA ASP A 292 0.37 -31.02 24.43
C ASP A 292 0.60 -32.39 23.80
N VAL A 293 -0.45 -33.00 23.26
CA VAL A 293 -0.34 -34.26 22.51
C VAL A 293 0.47 -34.05 21.23
N LEU A 294 0.18 -33.01 20.45
CA LEU A 294 0.91 -32.67 19.24
C LEU A 294 2.39 -32.33 19.52
N LEU A 295 2.69 -31.60 20.60
CA LEU A 295 4.06 -31.28 21.01
C LEU A 295 4.82 -32.53 21.48
N LYS A 296 4.16 -33.44 22.20
CA LYS A 296 4.72 -34.75 22.55
C LYS A 296 5.01 -35.57 21.30
N ASP A 297 4.08 -35.61 20.35
CA ASP A 297 4.24 -36.32 19.07
C ASP A 297 5.35 -35.71 18.21
N GLU A 298 5.48 -34.39 18.16
CA GLU A 298 6.59 -33.70 17.49
C GLU A 298 7.94 -34.01 18.15
N LYS A 299 8.03 -33.95 19.48
CA LYS A 299 9.25 -34.32 20.21
C LYS A 299 9.61 -35.79 19.95
N MET A 300 8.61 -36.67 19.93
CA MET A 300 8.78 -38.07 19.57
C MET A 300 9.27 -38.23 18.13
N LYS A 301 8.70 -37.53 17.13
CA LYS A 301 9.16 -37.55 15.73
C LYS A 301 10.56 -36.94 15.51
N LYS A 302 10.98 -36.03 16.39
CA LYS A 302 12.34 -35.46 16.37
C LYS A 302 13.38 -36.46 16.89
N GLN A 303 13.03 -37.29 17.88
CA GLN A 303 13.96 -38.22 18.55
C GLN A 303 13.88 -39.67 18.06
N TRP A 304 12.71 -40.11 17.58
CA TRP A 304 12.39 -41.52 17.31
C TRP A 304 11.82 -41.71 15.91
N LYS A 305 11.96 -42.93 15.38
CA LYS A 305 11.32 -43.41 14.14
C LYS A 305 10.83 -44.83 14.32
N VAL A 306 9.71 -45.15 13.70
CA VAL A 306 9.09 -46.48 13.78
C VAL A 306 9.58 -47.35 12.63
N CYS A 307 9.88 -48.62 12.92
CA CYS A 307 10.23 -49.58 11.90
C CYS A 307 8.98 -50.03 11.13
N SER A 308 8.95 -49.81 9.81
CA SER A 308 7.82 -50.18 8.95
C SER A 308 7.58 -51.69 8.80
N HIS A 309 8.38 -52.54 9.44
CA HIS A 309 8.30 -53.99 9.33
C HIS A 309 7.86 -54.70 10.61
N CYS A 310 8.04 -54.08 11.77
CA CYS A 310 7.72 -54.70 13.07
C CYS A 310 7.30 -53.67 14.12
N ASP A 311 7.00 -52.44 13.69
CA ASP A 311 6.53 -51.30 14.47
C ASP A 311 7.36 -50.92 15.72
N THR A 312 8.57 -51.46 15.81
CA THR A 312 9.48 -51.15 16.92
C THR A 312 9.95 -49.71 16.81
N GLN A 313 9.86 -48.95 17.91
CA GLN A 313 10.40 -47.59 18.01
C GLN A 313 11.92 -47.64 18.12
N ASN A 314 12.59 -46.84 17.29
CA ASN A 314 14.05 -46.76 17.22
C ASN A 314 14.50 -45.31 17.29
N LEU A 315 15.66 -45.05 17.91
CA LEU A 315 16.27 -43.72 17.88
C LEU A 315 16.53 -43.27 16.42
N LYS A 316 16.31 -42.00 16.12
CA LYS A 316 16.40 -41.46 14.75
C LYS A 316 17.79 -41.64 14.13
N SER A 317 18.85 -41.64 14.94
CA SER A 317 20.25 -41.88 14.56
C SER A 317 20.53 -43.31 14.09
N LYS A 318 19.71 -44.31 14.47
CA LYS A 318 19.95 -45.72 14.12
C LYS A 318 19.63 -46.01 12.65
N ARG A 319 20.51 -46.71 11.95
CA ARG A 319 20.32 -47.05 10.52
C ARG A 319 19.47 -48.33 10.32
N ASN A 320 19.49 -49.24 11.28
CA ASN A 320 18.79 -50.52 11.22
C ASN A 320 17.90 -50.69 12.46
N CYS A 321 16.80 -51.42 12.32
CA CYS A 321 15.89 -51.71 13.43
C CYS A 321 16.57 -52.58 14.47
N ASP A 322 16.42 -52.25 15.75
CA ASP A 322 16.99 -53.01 16.85
C ASP A 322 16.44 -54.44 16.93
N ASN A 323 15.17 -54.61 16.56
CA ASN A 323 14.47 -55.89 16.60
C ASN A 323 14.71 -56.71 15.32
N CYS A 324 14.19 -56.25 14.17
CA CYS A 324 14.22 -57.05 12.93
C CYS A 324 15.46 -56.81 12.04
N LYS A 325 16.41 -55.98 12.46
CA LYS A 325 17.66 -55.61 11.76
C LYS A 325 17.52 -55.04 10.34
N LYS A 326 16.31 -54.87 9.81
CA LYS A 326 16.05 -54.26 8.50
C LYS A 326 16.38 -52.77 8.51
N SER A 327 16.77 -52.26 7.34
CA SER A 327 17.17 -50.86 7.18
C SER A 327 16.00 -49.91 7.39
N LEU A 328 16.19 -48.93 8.25
CA LEU A 328 15.22 -47.87 8.55
C LEU A 328 15.32 -46.69 7.54
N LYS A 329 16.00 -46.89 6.40
CA LYS A 329 16.16 -45.87 5.34
C LYS A 329 14.89 -45.64 4.50
N VAL A 330 13.90 -46.55 4.54
CA VAL A 330 12.80 -46.61 3.55
C VAL A 330 11.44 -46.14 4.10
N SER A 331 11.32 -45.80 5.38
CA SER A 331 10.03 -45.43 5.98
C SER A 331 9.59 -43.97 5.78
N SER A 332 10.22 -43.21 4.88
CA SER A 332 9.81 -41.81 4.59
C SER A 332 9.02 -41.61 3.29
N SER A 333 8.61 -42.67 2.57
CA SER A 333 7.95 -42.49 1.24
C SER A 333 6.72 -43.37 0.94
N LYS A 334 6.15 -44.10 1.91
CA LYS A 334 4.87 -44.81 1.70
C LYS A 334 3.97 -44.74 2.93
N LEU A 335 3.40 -43.56 3.19
CA LEU A 335 2.09 -43.40 3.82
C LEU A 335 1.56 -41.99 3.49
N SER A 336 1.03 -41.84 2.27
CA SER A 336 0.16 -40.72 1.91
C SER A 336 -0.93 -41.26 0.99
N SER A 337 -2.03 -41.71 1.59
CA SER A 337 -3.31 -41.82 0.91
C SER A 337 -4.39 -41.31 1.86
N SER A 338 -4.23 -40.06 2.27
CA SER A 338 -5.32 -39.13 2.61
C SER A 338 -4.74 -37.72 2.59
N GLU A 339 -5.49 -36.81 1.98
CA GLU A 339 -5.10 -35.47 1.55
C GLU A 339 -4.75 -34.55 2.72
N THR A 340 -3.56 -33.94 2.72
CA THR A 340 -3.39 -32.50 3.04
C THR A 340 -1.98 -32.04 2.69
N THR A 341 -1.89 -31.11 1.75
CA THR A 341 -0.68 -30.51 1.19
C THR A 341 -0.05 -29.54 2.19
N THR A 342 1.14 -29.86 2.71
CA THR A 342 2.06 -28.85 3.28
C THR A 342 3.46 -29.07 2.72
N THR A 343 3.84 -28.21 1.77
CA THR A 343 5.16 -28.23 1.13
C THR A 343 6.19 -27.61 2.07
N LYS A 344 7.17 -28.41 2.48
CA LYS A 344 8.39 -27.98 3.16
C LYS A 344 9.31 -27.25 2.19
N VAL A 345 9.69 -26.03 2.52
CA VAL A 345 10.78 -25.29 1.87
C VAL A 345 12.10 -25.70 2.51
N THR A 346 13.06 -26.19 1.72
CA THR A 346 14.47 -26.28 2.12
C THR A 346 15.37 -25.67 1.06
N HIS A 347 16.16 -24.69 1.52
CA HIS A 347 17.49 -24.24 1.06
C HIS A 347 17.73 -23.86 -0.42
N ALA A 348 17.77 -22.54 -0.61
CA ALA A 348 18.85 -21.77 -1.26
C ALA A 348 19.70 -22.46 -2.34
N GLN A 349 19.37 -22.15 -3.60
CA GLN A 349 20.36 -21.99 -4.68
C GLN A 349 20.12 -20.64 -5.37
N LYS A 350 21.21 -19.87 -5.50
CA LYS A 350 21.30 -18.64 -6.29
C LYS A 350 20.98 -18.93 -7.77
N VAL A 351 19.87 -18.44 -8.31
CA VAL A 351 19.72 -18.14 -9.75
C VAL A 351 18.76 -16.95 -9.92
N ARG A 352 19.08 -16.15 -10.94
CA ARG A 352 18.48 -14.92 -11.46
C ARG A 352 16.95 -14.86 -11.43
N VAL A 353 16.43 -13.69 -11.04
CA VAL A 353 15.04 -13.29 -11.18
C VAL A 353 14.76 -13.01 -12.66
N THR A 354 14.05 -13.93 -13.31
CA THR A 354 13.27 -13.67 -14.53
C THR A 354 12.13 -14.68 -14.53
N GLU A 355 10.93 -14.23 -14.91
CA GLU A 355 9.67 -14.97 -15.07
C GLU A 355 8.84 -15.20 -13.79
N ILE A 356 7.94 -14.25 -13.52
CA ILE A 356 6.72 -14.49 -12.74
C ILE A 356 5.70 -15.09 -13.71
N LEU A 357 5.56 -16.41 -13.69
CA LEU A 357 4.39 -17.11 -14.17
C LEU A 357 3.31 -17.02 -13.09
N PHE A 358 2.18 -16.41 -13.43
CA PHE A 358 0.96 -16.50 -12.64
C PHE A 358 0.42 -17.92 -12.77
N ASP A 359 0.33 -18.65 -11.66
CA ASP A 359 -0.57 -19.79 -11.57
C ASP A 359 -1.49 -19.61 -10.37
N GLY A 360 -2.78 -19.63 -10.66
CA GLY A 360 -3.84 -19.37 -9.71
C GLY A 360 -4.17 -20.64 -8.96
N THR A 361 -3.96 -20.65 -7.64
CA THR A 361 -4.84 -21.31 -6.66
C THR A 361 -4.37 -21.03 -5.24
N GLN A 362 -5.25 -20.36 -4.50
CA GLN A 362 -5.44 -20.24 -3.04
C GLN A 362 -4.28 -20.52 -2.06
N GLY A 363 -4.02 -19.53 -1.20
CA GLY A 363 -3.24 -19.70 0.03
C GLY A 363 -2.65 -18.43 0.63
N SER A 364 -3.30 -17.27 0.50
CA SER A 364 -2.92 -16.08 1.30
C SER A 364 -3.81 -16.03 2.53
N LEU A 365 -3.21 -16.18 3.71
CA LEU A 365 -3.78 -15.71 4.97
C LEU A 365 -3.97 -14.20 4.83
N LYS A 366 -5.12 -13.81 4.26
CA LYS A 366 -5.58 -12.44 4.30
C LYS A 366 -5.77 -12.09 5.78
N PRO A 367 -5.21 -10.99 6.29
CA PRO A 367 -5.71 -10.44 7.54
C PRO A 367 -7.21 -10.19 7.34
N GLN A 368 -8.05 -10.97 8.02
CA GLN A 368 -9.49 -10.71 8.09
C GLN A 368 -9.71 -9.52 9.02
N ASN A 369 -9.29 -8.34 8.57
CA ASN A 369 -10.05 -7.14 8.89
C ASN A 369 -11.14 -7.07 7.82
N LYS A 370 -12.26 -7.76 8.05
CA LYS A 370 -13.54 -7.24 7.55
C LYS A 370 -13.83 -5.98 8.36
N GLU A 371 -13.12 -4.91 8.06
CA GLU A 371 -13.70 -3.59 8.25
C GLU A 371 -14.95 -3.62 7.39
N THR A 372 -16.09 -3.55 8.06
CA THR A 372 -17.35 -3.20 7.42
C THR A 372 -17.06 -2.09 6.43
N GLU A 373 -17.50 -2.23 5.17
CA GLU A 373 -17.54 -1.14 4.20
C GLU A 373 -18.52 -0.06 4.70
N THR A 374 -18.16 0.62 5.78
CA THR A 374 -18.59 2.00 5.99
C THR A 374 -18.02 2.77 4.82
N LYS A 375 -18.84 3.53 4.08
CA LYS A 375 -18.38 4.47 3.05
C LYS A 375 -17.13 5.19 3.58
N GLY A 376 -15.96 4.78 3.10
CA GLY A 376 -14.71 5.38 3.54
C GLY A 376 -14.72 6.85 3.15
N GLU A 377 -14.23 7.71 4.03
CA GLU A 377 -13.97 9.10 3.71
C GLU A 377 -13.14 9.15 2.41
N SER A 378 -13.53 10.01 1.47
CA SER A 378 -12.80 10.16 0.21
C SER A 378 -11.46 10.83 0.51
N VAL A 379 -10.37 10.05 0.45
CA VAL A 379 -9.01 10.56 0.63
C VAL A 379 -8.40 10.87 -0.73
N SER A 380 -7.95 12.11 -0.93
CA SER A 380 -7.28 12.54 -2.15
C SER A 380 -5.91 13.18 -1.86
N PRO A 381 -4.88 12.86 -2.65
CA PRO A 381 -3.60 13.55 -2.56
C PRO A 381 -3.74 15.00 -3.07
N ARG A 382 -2.97 15.91 -2.48
CA ARG A 382 -2.85 17.30 -2.89
C ARG A 382 -1.46 17.56 -3.47
N ASP A 383 -1.29 18.74 -4.04
CA ASP A 383 0.01 19.15 -4.56
C ASP A 383 1.04 19.17 -3.41
N PRO A 384 2.23 18.60 -3.64
CA PRO A 384 3.25 18.55 -2.63
C PRO A 384 3.83 19.93 -2.30
N ILE A 385 4.18 20.12 -1.03
CA ILE A 385 4.89 21.32 -0.57
C ILE A 385 6.40 21.00 -0.54
N PHE A 386 7.20 21.70 -1.35
CA PHE A 386 8.63 21.42 -1.54
C PHE A 386 9.53 21.94 -0.40
N VAL A 387 9.14 21.63 0.85
CA VAL A 387 9.85 22.05 2.06
C VAL A 387 9.88 20.88 3.04
N ASN A 388 10.92 20.75 3.85
CA ASN A 388 11.01 19.76 4.93
C ASN A 388 10.51 20.38 6.25
N PRO A 389 9.45 19.87 6.91
CA PRO A 389 8.87 20.47 8.11
C PRO A 389 9.67 20.10 9.38
N ASN A 390 10.98 20.36 9.37
CA ASN A 390 11.92 20.05 10.45
C ASN A 390 12.39 21.27 11.26
N SER A 391 11.86 22.45 10.99
CA SER A 391 12.15 23.70 11.72
C SER A 391 10.87 24.52 11.89
N PHE A 392 10.89 25.52 12.78
CA PHE A 392 9.74 26.42 12.94
C PHE A 392 9.37 27.11 11.63
N GLU A 393 10.35 27.54 10.85
CA GLU A 393 10.11 28.35 9.66
C GLU A 393 9.59 27.51 8.48
N THR A 394 10.09 26.28 8.36
CA THR A 394 9.57 25.35 7.36
C THR A 394 8.17 24.84 7.71
N VAL A 395 7.85 24.64 9.00
CA VAL A 395 6.49 24.30 9.44
C VAL A 395 5.51 25.45 9.20
N LYS A 396 5.89 26.70 9.48
CA LYS A 396 5.09 27.88 9.10
C LYS A 396 4.80 27.90 7.60
N THR A 397 5.81 27.66 6.78
CA THR A 397 5.67 27.61 5.32
C THR A 397 4.65 26.56 4.87
N VAL A 398 4.69 25.36 5.49
CA VAL A 398 3.71 24.30 5.24
C VAL A 398 2.29 24.74 5.63
N LEU A 399 2.10 25.28 6.84
CA LEU A 399 0.79 25.72 7.32
C LEU A 399 0.21 26.88 6.49
N ILE A 400 1.04 27.85 6.07
CA ILE A 400 0.62 28.95 5.18
C ILE A 400 0.18 28.40 3.82
N SER A 401 0.92 27.43 3.26
CA SER A 401 0.57 26.82 1.97
C SER A 401 -0.76 26.09 2.06
N ILE A 402 -0.96 25.27 3.10
CA ILE A 402 -2.25 24.63 3.39
C ILE A 402 -3.36 25.69 3.54
N GLY A 403 -3.11 26.76 4.30
CA GLY A 403 -4.11 27.81 4.50
C GLY A 403 -4.54 28.51 3.21
N LYS A 404 -3.61 28.70 2.25
CA LYS A 404 -3.89 29.23 0.91
C LYS A 404 -4.69 28.23 0.08
N ASP A 405 -4.23 26.99 -0.02
CA ASP A 405 -4.85 25.92 -0.82
C ASP A 405 -6.28 25.62 -0.36
N PHE A 406 -6.53 25.78 0.94
CA PHE A 406 -7.84 25.55 1.57
C PHE A 406 -8.67 26.82 1.76
N CYS A 407 -8.27 27.94 1.15
CA CYS A 407 -9.04 29.19 1.13
C CYS A 407 -9.47 29.65 2.54
N ILE A 408 -8.55 29.54 3.51
CA ILE A 408 -8.75 30.05 4.86
C ILE A 408 -8.80 31.59 4.80
N ARG A 409 -9.78 32.21 5.48
CA ARG A 409 -9.97 33.68 5.54
C ARG A 409 -8.73 34.50 5.76
N ARG A 410 -7.75 33.94 6.46
CA ARG A 410 -6.48 34.60 6.71
C ARG A 410 -5.65 34.88 5.45
N TYR A 411 -5.78 34.04 4.40
CA TYR A 411 -4.85 34.01 3.26
C TYR A 411 -5.51 34.25 1.90
N THR A 412 -6.83 34.48 1.84
CA THR A 412 -7.55 34.71 0.58
C THR A 412 -8.63 35.80 0.74
N GLU A 413 -8.92 36.50 -0.35
CA GLU A 413 -10.00 37.49 -0.43
C GLU A 413 -11.39 36.85 -0.54
N ASN A 414 -11.46 35.62 -1.07
CA ASN A 414 -12.70 34.85 -1.23
C ASN A 414 -12.66 33.59 -0.36
N PRO A 415 -12.85 33.72 0.96
CA PRO A 415 -12.71 32.59 1.87
C PRO A 415 -13.88 31.62 1.77
N THR A 416 -13.53 30.34 1.83
CA THR A 416 -14.51 29.26 2.02
C THR A 416 -14.45 28.72 3.43
N ARG A 417 -13.37 28.96 4.19
CA ARG A 417 -13.16 28.41 5.53
C ARG A 417 -12.63 29.42 6.55
N GLU A 418 -13.04 29.20 7.78
CA GLU A 418 -12.58 29.88 8.99
C GLU A 418 -11.50 29.13 9.74
N TRP A 419 -11.57 27.80 9.74
CA TRP A 419 -10.63 26.93 10.44
C TRP A 419 -10.52 25.57 9.75
N LEU A 420 -9.47 24.81 10.10
CA LEU A 420 -9.20 23.51 9.51
C LEU A 420 -8.53 22.58 10.51
N SER A 421 -8.87 21.29 10.45
CA SER A 421 -8.11 20.28 11.18
C SER A 421 -6.89 19.87 10.39
N VAL A 422 -5.71 19.99 11.02
CA VAL A 422 -4.44 19.61 10.41
C VAL A 422 -3.82 18.48 11.20
N ILE A 423 -3.49 17.38 10.53
CA ILE A 423 -2.92 16.16 11.09
C ILE A 423 -1.47 16.05 10.65
N CYS A 424 -0.56 15.85 11.59
CA CYS A 424 0.83 15.52 11.31
C CYS A 424 1.46 14.83 12.52
N ASP A 425 2.58 14.15 12.32
CA ASP A 425 3.22 13.34 13.35
C ASP A 425 4.68 13.72 13.62
N GLY A 426 5.25 13.17 14.69
CA GLY A 426 6.66 13.27 15.02
C GLY A 426 7.17 14.69 15.30
N LEU A 427 8.34 15.01 14.72
CA LEU A 427 8.97 16.32 14.87
C LEU A 427 8.10 17.46 14.31
N PRO A 428 7.50 17.33 13.11
CA PRO A 428 6.54 18.32 12.59
C PRO A 428 5.44 18.69 13.56
N TYR A 429 4.79 17.71 14.21
CA TYR A 429 3.74 17.95 15.20
C TYR A 429 4.23 18.80 16.37
N THR A 430 5.39 18.43 16.94
CA THR A 430 5.99 19.13 18.09
C THR A 430 6.35 20.58 17.74
N LEU A 431 6.84 20.80 16.52
CA LEU A 431 7.16 22.13 16.02
C LEU A 431 5.89 22.94 15.72
N ALA A 432 4.88 22.33 15.11
CA ALA A 432 3.59 22.95 14.79
C ALA A 432 2.87 23.46 16.05
N LEU A 433 2.87 22.69 17.14
CA LEU A 433 2.34 23.16 18.43
C LEU A 433 2.95 24.49 18.86
N LYS A 434 4.28 24.62 18.76
CA LYS A 434 5.00 25.85 19.12
C LYS A 434 4.75 26.97 18.12
N VAL A 435 4.72 26.66 16.82
CA VAL A 435 4.40 27.62 15.76
C VAL A 435 3.02 28.22 15.95
N ILE A 436 2.01 27.40 16.23
CA ILE A 436 0.63 27.84 16.45
C ILE A 436 0.53 28.71 17.70
N ALA A 437 1.16 28.29 18.80
CA ALA A 437 1.10 29.00 20.06
C ALA A 437 1.85 30.35 20.06
N LYS A 438 2.98 30.43 19.34
CA LYS A 438 3.94 31.54 19.46
C LYS A 438 4.06 32.43 18.22
N THR A 439 3.33 32.17 17.13
CA THR A 439 3.35 33.07 15.97
C THR A 439 2.21 34.08 16.07
N PHE A 440 2.58 35.34 16.24
CA PHE A 440 1.66 36.46 16.34
C PHE A 440 1.63 37.24 15.04
N HIS A 441 0.48 37.81 14.73
CA HIS A 441 0.29 38.70 13.59
C HIS A 441 -0.08 40.09 14.07
N CYS A 442 0.70 41.08 13.69
CA CYS A 442 0.45 42.49 14.00
C CYS A 442 -0.59 43.06 13.03
N ASN A 443 -1.75 43.49 13.54
CA ASN A 443 -2.81 44.05 12.70
C ASN A 443 -2.49 45.45 12.16
N SER A 444 -1.54 46.17 12.78
CA SER A 444 -1.18 47.53 12.39
C SER A 444 -0.30 47.58 11.13
N CYS A 445 0.61 46.60 10.95
CA CYS A 445 1.55 46.58 9.82
C CYS A 445 1.58 45.24 9.06
N ASN A 446 0.62 44.36 9.31
CA ASN A 446 0.49 43.06 8.67
C ASN A 446 1.76 42.20 8.71
N THR A 447 2.52 42.27 9.80
CA THR A 447 3.76 41.49 9.96
C THR A 447 3.55 40.32 10.93
N ALA A 448 3.97 39.11 10.53
CA ALA A 448 3.99 37.94 11.40
C ALA A 448 5.33 37.82 12.14
N VAL A 449 5.30 37.55 13.44
CA VAL A 449 6.45 37.52 14.35
C VAL A 449 6.40 36.27 15.22
N PHE A 450 7.54 35.65 15.52
CA PHE A 450 7.61 34.40 16.28
C PHE A 450 8.20 34.59 17.67
N GLY A 451 7.39 34.37 18.70
CA GLY A 451 7.77 34.54 20.09
C GLY A 451 7.40 35.93 20.63
N GLU A 452 7.10 35.95 21.92
CA GLU A 452 6.65 37.16 22.63
C GLU A 452 7.76 38.23 22.68
N ASP A 453 9.01 37.83 22.85
CA ASP A 453 10.14 38.78 22.93
C ASP A 453 10.41 39.46 21.58
N GLU A 454 10.34 38.71 20.48
CA GLU A 454 10.43 39.29 19.14
C GLU A 454 9.22 40.21 18.87
N PHE A 455 8.03 39.85 19.34
CA PHE A 455 6.84 40.69 19.20
C PHE A 455 6.96 42.01 19.98
N LYS A 456 7.48 41.96 21.21
CA LYS A 456 7.80 43.17 22.00
C LYS A 456 8.82 44.05 21.29
N GLN A 457 9.85 43.45 20.69
CA GLN A 457 10.86 44.19 19.95
C GLN A 457 10.27 44.80 18.66
N HIS A 458 9.41 44.08 17.96
CA HIS A 458 8.67 44.56 16.80
C HIS A 458 7.82 45.79 17.15
N CYS A 459 7.08 45.74 18.27
CA CYS A 459 6.27 46.87 18.75
C CYS A 459 7.13 48.11 19.02
N LYS A 460 8.24 47.94 19.74
CA LYS A 460 9.17 49.04 20.05
C LYS A 460 9.79 49.65 18.79
N ASN A 461 10.21 48.82 17.84
CA ASN A 461 10.97 49.27 16.66
C ASN A 461 10.07 49.90 15.59
N ASN A 462 8.87 49.37 15.37
CA ASN A 462 8.03 49.74 14.21
C ASN A 462 6.80 50.57 14.58
N HIS A 463 6.34 50.50 15.84
CA HIS A 463 5.14 51.22 16.30
C HIS A 463 5.45 52.26 17.38
N HIS A 464 6.68 52.26 17.93
CA HIS A 464 7.13 53.16 19.02
C HIS A 464 6.20 53.19 20.25
N THR A 465 5.39 52.15 20.43
CA THR A 465 4.41 52.02 21.52
C THR A 465 4.69 50.79 22.39
N ALA A 466 4.07 50.73 23.55
CA ALA A 466 4.12 49.55 24.40
C ALA A 466 3.29 48.41 23.77
N GLU A 467 3.68 47.16 24.02
CA GLU A 467 3.02 45.93 23.52
C GLU A 467 1.50 45.91 23.74
N ARG A 468 1.02 46.56 24.81
CA ARG A 468 -0.39 46.59 25.20
C ARG A 468 -1.28 47.41 24.25
N ASP A 469 -0.68 48.27 23.44
CA ASP A 469 -1.39 49.21 22.56
C ASP A 469 -1.49 48.68 21.12
N VAL A 470 -0.83 47.57 20.80
CA VAL A 470 -0.84 46.96 19.45
C VAL A 470 -1.78 45.76 19.44
N VAL A 471 -2.86 45.86 18.66
CA VAL A 471 -3.79 44.75 18.47
C VAL A 471 -3.11 43.65 17.66
N TYR A 472 -3.02 42.45 18.22
CA TYR A 472 -2.48 41.27 17.55
C TYR A 472 -3.48 40.11 17.53
N GLN A 473 -3.25 39.18 16.63
CA GLN A 473 -3.98 37.91 16.56
C GLN A 473 -3.00 36.74 16.36
N LYS A 474 -3.41 35.52 16.68
CA LYS A 474 -2.63 34.32 16.39
C LYS A 474 -2.65 34.04 14.90
N GLU A 475 -1.48 34.02 14.26
CA GLU A 475 -1.34 33.80 12.81
C GLU A 475 -1.98 32.47 12.38
N PHE A 476 -1.79 31.42 13.19
CA PHE A 476 -2.35 30.09 12.95
C PHE A 476 -3.52 29.74 13.88
N GLY A 477 -4.25 30.76 14.38
CA GLY A 477 -5.42 30.57 15.25
C GLY A 477 -6.60 29.84 14.58
N TRP A 478 -6.47 29.51 13.30
CA TRP A 478 -7.39 28.71 12.49
C TRP A 478 -7.05 27.21 12.49
N VAL A 479 -5.88 26.80 12.98
CA VAL A 479 -5.41 25.40 12.92
C VAL A 479 -5.88 24.61 14.14
N HIS A 480 -6.67 23.56 13.92
CA HIS A 480 -6.91 22.52 14.91
C HIS A 480 -5.91 21.38 14.69
N LEU A 481 -4.79 21.43 15.39
CA LEU A 481 -3.72 20.46 15.24
C LEU A 481 -4.09 19.13 15.91
N ARG A 482 -3.95 18.03 15.19
CA ARG A 482 -4.16 16.67 15.67
C ARG A 482 -2.92 15.81 15.42
N ILE A 483 -2.66 14.91 16.35
CA ILE A 483 -1.66 13.86 16.16
C ILE A 483 -2.31 12.72 15.36
N GLY A 484 -1.58 12.14 14.43
CA GLY A 484 -2.00 10.97 13.69
C GLY A 484 -2.19 9.76 14.61
N TYR A 485 -3.29 9.04 14.40
CA TYR A 485 -3.66 7.88 15.22
C TYR A 485 -2.58 6.80 15.21
N GLY A 486 -1.95 6.55 14.07
CA GLY A 486 -0.85 5.59 13.95
C GLY A 486 0.35 5.94 14.83
N HIS A 487 0.67 7.22 15.02
CA HIS A 487 1.80 7.61 15.87
C HIS A 487 1.52 7.39 17.36
N MET A 488 0.28 7.66 17.81
CA MET A 488 -0.15 7.32 19.17
C MET A 488 -0.01 5.81 19.40
N GLU A 489 -0.53 5.01 18.47
CA GLU A 489 -0.50 3.56 18.52
C GLU A 489 0.95 3.01 18.53
N MET A 490 1.81 3.49 17.64
CA MET A 490 3.23 3.13 17.62
C MET A 490 3.93 3.44 18.96
N ASN A 491 3.63 4.59 19.57
CA ASN A 491 4.22 4.96 20.85
C ASN A 491 3.67 4.11 22.00
N MET A 492 2.37 3.77 21.98
CA MET A 492 1.79 2.82 22.93
C MET A 492 2.46 1.45 22.82
N VAL A 493 2.62 0.92 21.60
CA VAL A 493 3.29 -0.36 21.35
C VAL A 493 4.74 -0.34 21.84
N ARG A 494 5.50 0.73 21.55
CA ARG A 494 6.88 0.88 22.03
C ARG A 494 6.98 0.93 23.55
N SER A 495 6.05 1.64 24.19
CA SER A 495 5.98 1.75 25.66
C SER A 495 5.66 0.39 26.26
N PHE A 496 4.67 -0.31 25.70
CA PHE A 496 4.30 -1.66 26.09
C PHE A 496 5.46 -2.65 25.92
N PHE A 497 6.18 -2.58 24.79
CA PHE A 497 7.35 -3.42 24.52
C PHE A 497 8.46 -3.16 25.53
N SER A 498 8.76 -1.90 25.82
CA SER A 498 9.80 -1.52 26.77
C SER A 498 9.51 -2.04 28.17
N LEU A 499 8.25 -2.01 28.61
CA LEU A 499 7.83 -2.49 29.92
C LEU A 499 7.85 -4.03 30.03
N ASN A 500 7.55 -4.74 28.94
CA ASN A 500 7.37 -6.20 28.95
C ASN A 500 8.52 -6.97 28.29
N TRP A 501 9.59 -6.27 27.91
CA TRP A 501 10.68 -6.84 27.12
C TRP A 501 11.34 -8.02 27.82
N GLU A 502 11.87 -7.77 29.01
CA GLU A 502 12.61 -8.77 29.80
C GLU A 502 11.67 -9.77 30.52
N ILE A 503 10.36 -9.58 30.43
CA ILE A 503 9.36 -10.46 31.07
C ILE A 503 8.97 -11.61 30.14
N VAL A 504 8.63 -11.29 28.88
CA VAL A 504 8.06 -12.28 27.95
C VAL A 504 8.33 -11.97 26.48
N LEU A 505 8.43 -10.69 26.10
CA LEU A 505 8.49 -10.31 24.68
C LEU A 505 9.84 -10.66 24.03
N LYS A 506 10.93 -10.69 24.79
CA LYS A 506 12.25 -11.10 24.31
C LYS A 506 12.25 -12.55 23.82
N ASP A 507 11.68 -13.46 24.61
CA ASP A 507 11.58 -14.89 24.26
C ASP A 507 10.58 -15.14 23.12
N LEU A 508 9.49 -14.37 23.09
CA LEU A 508 8.57 -14.38 21.96
C LEU A 508 9.25 -13.91 20.67
N ALA A 509 10.01 -12.82 20.72
CA ALA A 509 10.78 -12.33 19.58
C ALA A 509 11.84 -13.35 19.12
N LEU A 510 12.51 -14.05 20.05
CA LEU A 510 13.41 -15.16 19.71
C LEU A 510 12.67 -16.27 18.95
N SER A 511 11.47 -16.63 19.41
CA SER A 511 10.62 -17.65 18.80
C SER A 511 10.13 -17.26 17.40
N MET A 512 9.91 -15.97 17.16
CA MET A 512 9.58 -15.41 15.84
C MET A 512 10.78 -15.25 14.91
N GLY A 513 12.00 -15.59 15.35
CA GLY A 513 13.19 -15.59 14.52
C GLY A 513 14.12 -14.38 14.69
N PHE A 514 13.84 -13.46 15.63
CA PHE A 514 14.76 -12.36 15.98
C PHE A 514 15.93 -12.88 16.83
N ARG A 515 16.81 -13.71 16.26
CA ARG A 515 17.81 -14.49 17.03
C ARG A 515 19.05 -13.71 17.47
N SER A 516 19.39 -12.60 16.81
CA SER A 516 20.58 -11.81 17.14
C SER A 516 20.25 -10.63 18.06
N GLU A 517 21.22 -10.12 18.83
CA GLU A 517 21.02 -8.93 19.67
C GLU A 517 20.55 -7.70 18.88
N ILE A 518 21.03 -7.55 17.64
CA ILE A 518 20.62 -6.46 16.74
C ILE A 518 19.15 -6.64 16.36
N ALA A 519 18.73 -7.86 16.02
CA ALA A 519 17.34 -8.17 15.69
C ALA A 519 16.42 -7.98 16.90
N GLN A 520 16.87 -8.34 18.10
CA GLN A 520 16.16 -8.09 19.37
C GLN A 520 15.99 -6.59 19.63
N LYS A 521 17.06 -5.81 19.51
CA LYS A 521 16.99 -4.33 19.63
C LYS A 521 16.07 -3.70 18.58
N TYR A 522 16.06 -4.25 17.36
CA TYR A 522 15.17 -3.81 16.28
C TYR A 522 13.69 -4.03 16.62
N ALA A 523 13.36 -5.21 17.13
CA ALA A 523 12.01 -5.58 17.57
C ALA A 523 11.55 -4.75 18.78
N LEU A 524 12.40 -4.60 19.81
CA LEU A 524 12.13 -3.75 21.00
C LEU A 524 11.78 -2.31 20.62
N LYS A 525 12.55 -1.72 19.69
CA LYS A 525 12.32 -0.34 19.23
C LYS A 525 11.02 -0.16 18.45
N GLY A 526 10.36 -1.25 18.05
CA GLY A 526 9.23 -1.24 17.14
C GLY A 526 9.52 -0.44 15.89
N SER A 527 10.66 -0.74 15.25
CA SER A 527 11.12 -0.03 14.06
C SER A 527 10.28 -0.37 12.82
N ASP A 528 9.66 -1.55 12.82
CA ASP A 528 8.72 -2.03 11.82
C ASP A 528 7.37 -2.23 12.50
N HIS A 529 6.42 -1.35 12.19
CA HIS A 529 5.14 -1.32 12.86
C HIS A 529 4.32 -2.60 12.61
N HIS A 530 4.38 -3.18 11.40
CA HIS A 530 3.66 -4.42 11.09
C HIS A 530 4.20 -5.60 11.90
N LYS A 531 5.53 -5.74 12.01
CA LYS A 531 6.13 -6.80 12.83
C LYS A 531 5.87 -6.60 14.32
N SER A 532 5.87 -5.36 14.79
CA SER A 532 5.48 -5.05 16.17
C SER A 532 4.02 -5.42 16.45
N TRP A 533 3.13 -5.19 15.49
CA TRP A 533 1.75 -5.63 15.57
C TRP A 533 1.60 -7.14 15.62
N GLU A 534 2.33 -7.88 14.79
CA GLU A 534 2.33 -9.34 14.82
C GLU A 534 2.80 -9.87 16.19
N LEU A 535 3.91 -9.33 16.71
CA LEU A 535 4.41 -9.64 18.05
C LEU A 535 3.36 -9.38 19.13
N LEU A 536 2.71 -8.22 19.08
CA LEU A 536 1.67 -7.85 20.04
C LEU A 536 0.44 -8.76 19.93
N ASN A 537 0.01 -9.10 18.72
CA ASN A 537 -1.14 -9.99 18.49
C ASN A 537 -0.85 -11.41 18.99
N ILE A 538 0.35 -11.94 18.75
CA ILE A 538 0.73 -13.26 19.25
C ILE A 538 0.76 -13.25 20.78
N PHE A 539 1.37 -12.22 21.38
CA PHE A 539 1.36 -12.06 22.84
C PHE A 539 -0.07 -11.98 23.39
N TYR A 540 -0.91 -11.13 22.80
CA TYR A 540 -2.30 -10.92 23.23
C TYR A 540 -3.11 -12.22 23.15
N HIS A 541 -3.09 -12.91 22.01
CA HIS A 541 -3.85 -14.15 21.83
C HIS A 541 -3.29 -15.31 22.66
N GLY A 542 -1.97 -15.42 22.80
CA GLY A 542 -1.33 -16.42 23.65
C GLY A 542 -1.75 -16.24 25.10
N THR A 543 -1.53 -15.04 25.65
CA THR A 543 -1.88 -14.71 27.04
C THR A 543 -3.36 -14.90 27.32
N MET A 544 -4.24 -14.45 26.42
CA MET A 544 -5.68 -14.65 26.58
C MET A 544 -6.06 -16.14 26.64
N SER A 545 -5.42 -16.98 25.82
CA SER A 545 -5.70 -18.42 25.80
C SER A 545 -5.29 -19.08 27.11
N GLU A 546 -4.09 -18.75 27.60
CA GLU A 546 -3.59 -19.23 28.90
C GLU A 546 -4.45 -18.77 30.08
N LEU A 547 -4.97 -17.54 30.04
CA LEU A 547 -5.85 -17.01 31.09
C LEU A 547 -7.24 -17.68 31.11
N LEU A 548 -7.74 -18.12 29.97
CA LEU A 548 -9.04 -18.79 29.85
C LEU A 548 -8.99 -20.26 30.29
N LEU A 549 -7.85 -20.94 30.13
CA LEU A 549 -7.69 -22.37 30.41
C LEU A 549 -8.14 -22.80 31.82
N PRO A 550 -7.73 -22.14 32.93
CA PRO A 550 -8.15 -22.56 34.27
C PRO A 550 -9.67 -22.45 34.48
N TYR A 551 -10.31 -21.43 33.91
CA TYR A 551 -11.76 -21.26 33.96
C TYR A 551 -12.47 -22.39 33.21
N ILE A 552 -12.05 -22.66 31.99
CA ILE A 552 -12.64 -23.72 31.14
C ILE A 552 -12.50 -25.07 31.83
N ARG A 553 -11.31 -25.40 32.35
CA ARG A 553 -11.08 -26.66 33.09
C ARG A 553 -11.95 -26.77 34.34
N LYS A 554 -12.13 -25.68 35.08
CA LYS A 554 -13.06 -25.63 36.23
C LYS A 554 -14.50 -25.91 35.79
N CYS A 555 -14.94 -25.29 34.70
CA CYS A 555 -16.26 -25.51 34.12
C CYS A 555 -16.46 -26.98 33.68
N MET A 556 -15.48 -27.56 32.98
CA MET A 556 -15.51 -28.97 32.58
C MET A 556 -15.59 -29.92 33.78
N LYS A 557 -14.79 -29.71 34.83
CA LYS A 557 -14.84 -30.53 36.06
C LYS A 557 -16.17 -30.43 36.80
N SER A 558 -16.83 -29.27 36.74
CA SER A 558 -18.11 -29.02 37.40
C SER A 558 -19.32 -29.28 36.49
N ALA A 559 -19.11 -29.79 35.27
CA ALA A 559 -20.13 -29.97 34.24
C ALA A 559 -20.98 -28.71 33.97
N THR A 560 -20.36 -27.52 34.06
CA THR A 560 -21.00 -26.23 33.73
C THR A 560 -20.52 -25.71 32.38
N GLU A 561 -21.40 -25.05 31.61
CA GLU A 561 -21.04 -24.51 30.30
C GLU A 561 -20.23 -23.20 30.45
N PRO A 562 -18.98 -23.14 29.94
CA PRO A 562 -18.18 -21.93 30.02
C PRO A 562 -18.73 -20.86 29.08
N ASN A 563 -18.76 -19.61 29.54
CA ASN A 563 -19.16 -18.46 28.73
C ASN A 563 -18.43 -17.19 29.15
N SER A 564 -18.43 -16.18 28.28
CA SER A 564 -17.68 -14.93 28.49
C SER A 564 -18.08 -14.19 29.78
N GLN A 565 -19.37 -14.15 30.13
CA GLN A 565 -19.84 -13.48 31.35
C GLN A 565 -19.41 -14.23 32.62
N GLY A 566 -19.49 -15.57 32.59
CA GLY A 566 -19.03 -16.44 33.67
C GLY A 566 -17.53 -16.33 33.90
N TYR A 567 -16.74 -16.22 32.84
CA TYR A 567 -15.31 -15.95 32.92
C TYR A 567 -15.02 -14.60 33.57
N LEU A 568 -15.68 -13.51 33.12
CA LEU A 568 -15.48 -12.17 33.68
C LEU A 568 -15.79 -12.14 35.18
N ASN A 569 -16.85 -12.83 35.62
CA ASN A 569 -17.20 -12.94 37.04
C ASN A 569 -16.16 -13.78 37.82
N TRP A 570 -15.76 -14.93 37.27
CA TRP A 570 -14.76 -15.79 37.90
C TRP A 570 -13.41 -15.10 38.03
N SER A 571 -12.95 -14.40 36.99
CA SER A 571 -11.66 -13.70 36.95
C SER A 571 -11.53 -12.62 38.03
N LYS A 572 -12.65 -12.06 38.54
CA LYS A 572 -12.65 -11.11 39.66
C LYS A 572 -12.31 -11.76 41.00
N SER A 573 -12.58 -13.06 41.13
CA SER A 573 -12.34 -13.85 42.35
C SER A 573 -10.95 -14.50 42.42
N VAL A 574 -10.19 -14.50 41.32
CA VAL A 574 -8.87 -15.12 41.27
C VAL A 574 -7.87 -14.24 42.01
N THR A 575 -7.12 -14.75 42.98
CA THR A 575 -6.14 -13.97 43.77
C THR A 575 -4.69 -14.21 43.35
N ASP A 576 -4.44 -15.11 42.40
CA ASP A 576 -3.09 -15.42 41.93
C ASP A 576 -2.43 -14.17 41.30
N PRO A 577 -1.26 -13.72 41.80
CA PRO A 577 -0.60 -12.51 41.32
C PRO A 577 -0.19 -12.56 39.84
N ASN A 578 0.21 -13.72 39.33
CA ASN A 578 0.60 -13.89 37.92
C ASN A 578 -0.63 -13.82 37.02
N TYR A 579 -1.74 -14.40 37.48
CA TYR A 579 -3.03 -14.31 36.81
C TYR A 579 -3.54 -12.87 36.79
N GLN A 580 -3.45 -12.16 37.93
CA GLN A 580 -3.84 -10.76 38.05
C GLN A 580 -3.01 -9.86 37.14
N TYR A 581 -1.68 -10.01 37.15
CA TYR A 581 -0.78 -9.28 36.25
C TYR A 581 -1.20 -9.44 34.78
N ASN A 582 -1.35 -10.69 34.32
CA ASN A 582 -1.71 -10.98 32.93
C ASN A 582 -3.15 -10.58 32.58
N LYS A 583 -4.08 -10.60 33.54
CA LYS A 583 -5.46 -10.13 33.37
C LYS A 583 -5.53 -8.65 32.99
N TYR A 584 -4.72 -7.80 33.63
CA TYR A 584 -4.65 -6.39 33.26
C TYR A 584 -4.18 -6.21 31.81
N PHE A 585 -3.25 -7.04 31.31
CA PHE A 585 -2.74 -6.95 29.94
C PHE A 585 -3.63 -7.60 28.89
N GLY A 586 -4.29 -8.71 29.20
CA GLY A 586 -5.29 -9.32 28.32
C GLY A 586 -6.50 -8.41 28.07
N MET A 587 -6.76 -7.45 28.96
CA MET A 587 -7.86 -6.49 28.85
C MET A 587 -7.44 -5.13 28.26
N LEU A 588 -6.13 -4.88 28.05
CA LEU A 588 -5.56 -3.58 27.63
C LEU A 588 -5.64 -3.28 26.11
N ARG A 589 -6.34 -4.09 25.31
CA ARG A 589 -6.60 -3.81 23.88
C ARG A 589 -7.79 -2.86 23.67
N GLN A 590 -8.23 -2.12 24.69
CA GLN A 590 -9.34 -1.18 24.62
C GLN A 590 -8.92 0.22 25.03
#